data_AF-A0A7Y5KDA4-F1
#
_entry.id   AF-A0A7Y5KDA4-F1
#
_cell.length_a   1.000
_cell.length_b   1.000
_cell.length_c   1.000
_cell.angle_alpha   90.00
_cell.angle_beta   90.00
_cell.angle_gamma   90.00
#
_symmetry.space_group_name_H-M   'P 1'
#
loop_
_entity.id
_entity.type
_entity.pdbx_description
1 polymer ?
#
loop_
_entity_poly.entity_id
_entity_poly.type
_entity_poly.pdbx_seq_one_letter_code
_entity_poly.pdbx_strand_id
1 'polypeptide(L)'
;MPKKYFGFQRESVYLPCGTLKRVSTQRMPLNLHTDLYASGKVPRSWVRKIGGTLKCPVRNQAVYRELRRLAGGRWRKAIKQGNSGEVHYFEHESGRVAGVKYFPKA
;
A
#
# COMPACT_ATOMS: atom_id res chain seq x y z
N MET A 1 23.36 -14.89 19.43
CA MET A 1 22.60 -15.43 18.28
C MET A 1 21.72 -14.33 17.71
N PRO A 2 22.07 -13.70 16.56
CA PRO A 2 21.38 -12.52 16.08
C PRO A 2 20.05 -12.91 15.42
N LYS A 3 18.93 -12.53 16.03
CA LYS A 3 17.66 -12.45 15.31
C LYS A 3 17.82 -11.30 14.32
N LYS A 4 17.93 -11.62 13.02
CA LYS A 4 17.85 -10.64 11.94
C LYS A 4 16.45 -10.03 11.96
N TYR A 5 16.28 -8.99 12.77
CA TYR A 5 15.21 -8.04 12.61
C TYR A 5 15.44 -7.40 11.25
N PHE A 6 14.69 -7.81 10.23
CA PHE A 6 14.45 -6.91 9.10
C PHE A 6 13.61 -5.76 9.65
N GLY A 7 14.32 -4.82 10.26
CA GLY A 7 13.78 -3.62 10.85
C GLY A 7 13.11 -2.81 9.76
N PHE A 8 11.81 -2.59 9.92
CA PHE A 8 11.15 -1.44 9.33
C PHE A 8 10.51 -0.63 10.46
N GLN A 9 11.38 -0.11 11.33
CA GLN A 9 11.04 0.92 12.29
C GLN A 9 11.62 2.23 11.76
N ARG A 10 10.81 2.97 11.00
CA ARG A 10 10.44 4.35 11.29
C ARG A 10 9.57 4.93 10.16
N GLU A 11 8.34 5.22 10.56
CA GLU A 11 7.56 6.38 10.16
C GLU A 11 6.87 6.34 8.78
N SER A 12 5.63 5.88 8.83
CA SER A 12 4.47 6.65 8.36
C SER A 12 4.58 7.31 6.98
N VAL A 13 4.19 6.57 5.93
CA VAL A 13 3.41 7.20 4.84
C VAL A 13 1.92 7.06 5.18
N TYR A 14 1.54 7.69 6.30
CA TYR A 14 0.20 8.22 6.42
C TYR A 14 0.11 9.35 5.39
N LEU A 15 -0.55 9.07 4.27
CA LEU A 15 -1.25 10.12 3.53
C LEU A 15 -2.63 10.17 4.18
N PRO A 16 -2.83 11.00 5.21
CA PRO A 16 -4.18 11.28 5.65
C PRO A 16 -4.91 11.97 4.49
N CYS A 17 -6.20 11.71 4.37
CA CYS A 17 -7.06 12.47 3.47
C CYS A 17 -7.07 13.98 3.79
N GLY A 18 -6.47 14.43 4.91
CA GLY A 18 -6.11 15.81 5.21
C GLY A 18 -4.79 15.93 5.99
N THR A 19 -3.95 16.89 5.58
CA THR A 19 -2.71 17.38 6.23
C THR A 19 -1.39 16.65 5.91
N LEU A 20 -0.49 17.36 5.21
CA LEU A 20 0.81 16.90 4.68
C LEU A 20 1.92 16.97 5.75
N LYS A 21 2.65 15.86 5.98
CA LYS A 21 4.03 15.90 6.50
C LYS A 21 4.99 15.35 5.44
N ARG A 22 6.11 16.04 5.28
CA ARG A 22 7.13 15.84 4.23
C ARG A 22 7.94 14.56 4.54
N VAL A 23 7.85 13.55 3.69
CA VAL A 23 8.63 12.29 3.81
C VAL A 23 9.70 12.23 2.72
N SER A 24 10.93 11.97 3.18
CA SER A 24 12.18 11.82 2.42
C SER A 24 12.08 10.83 1.24
N THR A 25 12.68 11.20 0.11
CA THR A 25 12.74 10.44 -1.15
C THR A 25 13.73 9.27 -1.07
N GLN A 26 13.30 8.11 -0.55
CA GLN A 26 13.93 6.83 -0.88
C GLN A 26 13.24 6.24 -2.12
N ARG A 27 14.04 5.76 -3.09
CA ARG A 27 13.55 4.95 -4.23
C ARG A 27 12.89 3.70 -3.65
N MET A 28 11.55 3.67 -3.61
CA MET A 28 10.82 2.47 -3.22
C MET A 28 10.56 1.61 -4.46
N PRO A 29 11.25 0.47 -4.65
CA PRO A 29 10.87 -0.47 -5.69
C PRO A 29 9.48 -1.03 -5.36
N LEU A 30 8.53 -0.76 -6.24
CA LEU A 30 7.15 -1.24 -6.13
C LEU A 30 6.98 -2.41 -7.11
N ASN A 31 6.44 -3.53 -6.62
CA ASN A 31 6.10 -4.68 -7.47
C ASN A 31 4.64 -4.59 -7.91
N LEU A 32 4.40 -4.79 -9.20
CA LEU A 32 3.08 -4.83 -9.81
C LEU A 32 2.54 -6.27 -9.76
N HIS A 33 1.33 -6.43 -9.26
CA HIS A 33 0.65 -7.72 -9.16
C HIS A 33 -0.71 -7.66 -9.88
N THR A 34 -1.15 -8.81 -10.39
CA THR A 34 -2.43 -8.95 -11.07
C THR A 34 -3.59 -8.55 -10.15
N ASP A 35 -3.53 -8.97 -8.89
CA ASP A 35 -4.51 -8.63 -7.87
C ASP A 35 -3.86 -8.60 -6.47
N LEU A 36 -4.69 -8.32 -5.45
CA LEU A 36 -4.26 -8.22 -4.06
C LEU A 36 -3.67 -9.53 -3.52
N TYR A 37 -4.25 -10.67 -3.86
CA TYR A 37 -3.84 -11.99 -3.38
C TYR A 37 -2.56 -12.47 -4.05
N ALA A 38 -2.40 -12.17 -5.35
CA ALA A 38 -1.19 -12.43 -6.12
C ALA A 38 0.06 -11.74 -5.55
N SER A 39 -0.10 -10.76 -4.66
CA SER A 39 1.02 -10.10 -3.99
C SER A 39 1.78 -10.98 -2.99
N GLY A 40 1.14 -12.02 -2.44
CA GLY A 40 1.69 -12.86 -1.37
C GLY A 40 1.94 -12.15 -0.03
N LYS A 41 1.69 -10.83 0.06
CA LYS A 41 1.92 -10.00 1.25
C LYS A 41 0.70 -9.90 2.17
N VAL A 42 -0.43 -10.45 1.75
CA VAL A 42 -1.68 -10.43 2.51
C VAL A 42 -1.81 -11.76 3.24
N PRO A 43 -2.01 -11.75 4.58
CA PRO A 43 -2.17 -13.00 5.32
C PRO A 43 -3.42 -13.74 4.87
N ARG A 44 -3.36 -15.07 4.83
CA ARG A 44 -4.48 -15.93 4.41
C ARG A 44 -5.73 -15.74 5.30
N SER A 45 -5.53 -15.32 6.55
CA SER A 45 -6.61 -15.00 7.50
C SER A 45 -7.27 -13.64 7.24
N TRP A 46 -6.76 -12.83 6.31
CA TRP A 46 -7.42 -11.58 5.93
C TRP A 46 -8.66 -11.89 5.11
N VAL A 47 -9.81 -11.41 5.59
CA VAL A 47 -11.10 -11.56 4.92
C VAL A 47 -11.49 -10.23 4.28
N ARG A 48 -11.89 -10.29 3.01
CA ARG A 48 -12.39 -9.11 2.29
C ARG A 48 -13.69 -8.64 2.93
N LYS A 49 -13.69 -7.44 3.52
CA LYS A 49 -14.90 -6.79 4.03
C LYS A 49 -15.60 -6.00 2.91
N ILE A 50 -16.88 -6.29 2.68
CA ILE A 50 -17.72 -5.53 1.75
C ILE A 50 -17.93 -4.12 2.34
N GLY A 51 -17.79 -3.08 1.51
CA GLY A 51 -17.90 -1.67 1.93
C GLY A 51 -16.70 -1.11 2.72
N GLY A 52 -15.71 -1.93 3.09
CA GLY A 52 -14.56 -1.50 3.90
C GLY A 52 -13.34 -0.96 3.13
N THR A 53 -13.53 -0.49 1.89
CA THR A 53 -12.42 -0.02 1.04
C THR A 53 -12.47 1.49 0.84
N LEU A 54 -11.49 2.21 1.37
CA LEU A 54 -11.30 3.64 1.10
C LEU A 54 -10.32 3.82 -0.06
N LYS A 55 -10.74 4.50 -1.14
CA LYS A 55 -9.89 4.83 -2.29
C LYS A 55 -9.57 6.32 -2.31
N CYS A 56 -8.30 6.68 -2.24
CA CYS A 56 -7.82 8.06 -2.27
C CYS A 56 -6.88 8.30 -3.44
N PRO A 57 -6.90 9.48 -4.09
CA PRO A 57 -5.89 9.85 -5.07
C PRO A 57 -4.47 9.81 -4.48
N VAL A 58 -3.48 9.42 -5.27
CA VAL A 58 -2.08 9.44 -4.84
C VAL A 58 -1.58 10.88 -4.85
N ARG A 59 -1.44 11.49 -3.65
CA ARG A 59 -0.99 12.88 -3.50
C ARG A 59 0.53 13.05 -3.48
N ASN A 60 1.29 12.00 -3.15
CA ASN A 60 2.75 12.07 -3.16
C ASN A 60 3.29 11.96 -4.60
N GLN A 61 3.88 13.03 -5.12
CA GLN A 61 4.35 13.09 -6.50
C GLN A 61 5.48 12.11 -6.79
N ALA A 62 6.38 11.84 -5.84
CA ALA A 62 7.45 10.84 -6.02
C ALA A 62 6.87 9.43 -6.15
N VAL A 63 5.92 9.07 -5.28
CA VAL A 63 5.21 7.79 -5.36
C VAL A 63 4.41 7.70 -6.67
N TYR A 64 3.72 8.76 -7.06
CA TYR A 64 2.96 8.79 -8.31
C TYR A 64 3.86 8.63 -9.55
N ARG A 65 5.04 9.26 -9.55
CA ARG A 65 6.05 9.08 -10.62
C ARG A 65 6.49 7.63 -10.73
N GLU A 66 6.84 6.98 -9.62
CA GLU A 66 7.24 5.57 -9.62
C GLU A 66 6.11 4.64 -10.06
N LEU A 67 4.88 4.88 -9.60
CA LEU A 67 3.70 4.13 -10.05
C LEU A 67 3.45 4.27 -11.55
N ARG A 68 3.58 5.49 -12.09
CA ARG A 68 3.50 5.74 -13.54
C ARG A 68 4.61 5.08 -14.34
N ARG A 69 5.80 4.87 -13.75
CA ARG A 69 6.88 4.11 -14.40
C ARG A 69 6.54 2.63 -14.53
N LEU A 70 5.79 2.06 -13.58
CA LEU A 70 5.33 0.67 -13.64
C LEU A 70 4.19 0.49 -14.65
N ALA A 71 3.19 1.36 -14.59
CA ALA A 71 2.11 1.42 -15.56
C ALA A 71 1.59 2.85 -15.66
N GLY A 72 1.56 3.37 -16.88
CA GLY A 72 0.94 4.66 -17.16
C GLY A 72 -0.57 4.60 -16.90
N GLY A 73 -1.13 5.68 -16.35
CA GLY A 73 -2.56 5.79 -16.07
C GLY A 73 -2.84 6.33 -14.69
N ARG A 74 -4.09 6.17 -14.25
CA ARG A 74 -4.56 6.66 -12.94
C ARG A 74 -4.30 5.65 -11.83
N TRP A 75 -3.68 6.14 -10.77
CA TRP A 75 -3.38 5.39 -9.57
C TRP A 75 -4.12 5.95 -8.36
N ARG A 76 -4.64 5.07 -7.51
CA ARG A 76 -5.30 5.40 -6.25
C ARG A 76 -4.73 4.56 -5.12
N LYS A 77 -4.53 5.15 -3.95
CA LYS A 77 -4.25 4.39 -2.72
C LYS A 77 -5.56 3.78 -2.23
N ALA A 78 -5.57 2.48 -2.02
CA ALA A 78 -6.67 1.74 -1.43
C ALA A 78 -6.29 1.27 -0.02
N ILE A 79 -7.20 1.46 0.93
CA ILE A 79 -7.09 0.97 2.30
C ILE A 79 -8.28 0.03 2.51
N LYS A 80 -8.00 -1.23 2.87
CA LYS A 80 -9.01 -2.25 3.11
C LYS A 80 -8.95 -2.78 4.53
N GLN A 81 -10.05 -2.65 5.25
CA GLN A 81 -10.18 -3.17 6.61
C GLN A 81 -10.68 -4.62 6.60
N GLY A 82 -10.02 -5.49 7.36
CA GLY A 82 -10.42 -6.88 7.62
C GLY A 82 -10.61 -7.15 9.12
N ASN A 83 -10.92 -8.40 9.46
CA ASN A 83 -11.14 -8.80 10.85
C ASN A 83 -9.83 -8.79 11.66
N SER A 84 -8.72 -9.21 11.05
CA SER A 84 -7.40 -9.32 11.69
C SER A 84 -6.50 -8.10 11.50
N GLY A 85 -6.90 -7.08 10.73
CA GLY A 85 -6.00 -5.98 10.35
C GLY A 85 -6.48 -5.14 9.18
N GLU A 86 -5.60 -4.28 8.69
CA GLU A 86 -5.80 -3.39 7.55
C GLU A 86 -4.73 -3.65 6.47
N VAL A 87 -5.13 -3.60 5.20
CA VAL A 87 -4.23 -3.77 4.05
C VAL A 87 -4.23 -2.50 3.22
N HIS A 88 -3.04 -1.95 3.02
CA HIS A 88 -2.82 -0.73 2.23
C HIS A 88 -2.13 -1.11 0.93
N TYR A 89 -2.64 -0.63 -0.20
CA TYR A 89 -2.05 -0.88 -1.51
C TYR A 89 -2.39 0.25 -2.48
N PHE A 90 -1.78 0.24 -3.67
CA PHE A 90 -2.11 1.15 -4.76
C PHE A 90 -2.83 0.37 -5.85
N GLU A 91 -3.95 0.89 -6.33
CA GLU A 91 -4.79 0.31 -7.37
C GLU A 91 -4.67 1.16 -8.64
N HIS A 92 -4.38 0.50 -9.75
CA HIS A 92 -4.39 1.09 -11.08
C HIS A 92 -5.78 0.99 -11.70
N GLU A 93 -6.12 1.88 -12.63
CA GLU A 93 -7.41 1.83 -13.33
C GLU A 93 -7.63 0.54 -14.15
N SER A 94 -6.55 -0.16 -14.52
CA SER A 94 -6.62 -1.48 -15.17
C SER A 94 -6.88 -2.64 -14.19
N GLY A 95 -7.09 -2.39 -12.91
CA GLY A 95 -7.31 -3.40 -11.87
C GLY A 95 -6.05 -3.99 -11.23
N ARG A 96 -4.85 -3.68 -11.75
CA ARG A 96 -3.57 -4.11 -11.17
C ARG A 96 -3.29 -3.40 -9.85
N VAL A 97 -2.51 -4.05 -8.98
CA VAL A 97 -2.15 -3.49 -7.67
C VAL A 97 -0.63 -3.40 -7.47
N ALA A 98 -0.18 -2.43 -6.70
CA ALA A 98 1.22 -2.25 -6.33
C ALA A 98 1.37 -1.85 -4.86
N GLY A 99 2.55 -2.11 -4.27
CA GLY A 99 2.91 -1.56 -2.95
C GLY A 99 2.02 -2.03 -1.79
N VAL A 100 1.74 -3.33 -1.70
CA VAL A 100 0.90 -3.93 -0.66
C VAL A 100 1.62 -3.98 0.69
N LYS A 101 0.95 -3.54 1.77
CA LYS A 101 1.41 -3.62 3.16
C LYS A 101 0.25 -3.99 4.10
N TYR A 102 0.47 -4.97 4.97
CA TYR A 102 -0.48 -5.39 6.00
C TYR A 102 -0.14 -4.77 7.36
N PHE A 103 -1.17 -4.35 8.09
CA PHE A 103 -1.11 -3.80 9.44
C PHE A 103 -2.06 -4.61 10.34
N PRO A 104 -1.56 -5.45 11.25
CA PRO A 104 -2.42 -6.20 12.15
C PRO A 104 -3.18 -5.28 13.11
N LYS A 105 -4.37 -5.70 13.54
CA LYS A 105 -5.03 -5.09 14.70
C LYS A 105 -4.27 -5.54 15.96
N ALA A 106 -3.90 -4.58 16.79
CA ALA A 106 -3.28 -4.83 18.09
C ALA A 106 -4.24 -5.56 19.04
#